data_AF-A0A1L9BN52-F1
#
_entry.id   AF-A0A1L9BN52-F1
#
_cell.length_a   1.000
_cell.length_b   1.000
_cell.length_c   1.000
_cell.angle_alpha   90.00
_cell.angle_beta   90.00
_cell.angle_gamma   90.00
#
_symmetry.space_group_name_H-M   'P 1'
#
loop_
_entity.id
_entity.type
_entity.pdbx_description
1 polymer ?
#
loop_
_entity_poly.entity_id
_entity_poly.type
_entity_poly.pdbx_seq_one_letter_code
_entity_poly.pdbx_strand_id
1 'polypeptide(L)'
;MTQQAYVGIYWTRPVPRAGFVSMSADVDVAAGQSLTIRYQRDLARRHVRLAHGSMIREIALLELAPDRASPEAVVAVERLVEASAGDAIFLTVDFAHEVNWRPHRFLWAALPPDRMQALPPDPIPIDGRPFDPRLHFRAWQADDQAHRAGKEDHRARVIAALAHQPDGSWAERAEHLNGLRLLTHGGKRWTGDNLRKFVGAATGRAPSTSG
;
A
#
# COMPACT_ATOMS: atom_id res chain seq x y z
N MET A 1 0.89 -38.17 -13.60
CA MET A 1 0.31 -36.86 -13.99
C MET A 1 0.95 -35.80 -13.12
N THR A 2 1.60 -34.80 -13.72
CA THR A 2 2.11 -33.64 -12.98
C THR A 2 0.93 -32.77 -12.54
N GLN A 3 0.94 -32.31 -11.29
CA GLN A 3 -0.09 -31.37 -10.82
C GLN A 3 0.07 -30.04 -11.55
N GLN A 4 -1.04 -29.38 -11.85
CA GLN A 4 -1.04 -28.04 -12.47
C GLN A 4 -0.23 -27.07 -11.59
N ALA A 5 0.75 -26.39 -12.20
CA ALA A 5 1.57 -25.40 -11.52
C ALA A 5 0.87 -24.04 -11.47
N TYR A 6 0.97 -23.36 -10.33
CA TYR A 6 0.40 -22.05 -10.09
C TYR A 6 1.43 -21.08 -9.53
N VAL A 7 1.31 -19.81 -9.90
CA VAL A 7 2.14 -18.71 -9.44
C VAL A 7 1.26 -17.60 -8.86
N GLY A 8 1.48 -17.23 -7.60
CA GLY A 8 0.70 -16.18 -6.93
C GLY A 8 1.31 -14.80 -7.07
N ILE A 9 0.50 -13.80 -7.44
CA ILE A 9 0.92 -12.39 -7.52
C ILE A 9 0.00 -11.56 -6.65
N TYR A 10 0.56 -10.97 -5.59
CA TYR A 10 -0.17 -10.21 -4.60
C TYR A 10 0.34 -8.79 -4.55
N TRP A 11 -0.55 -7.83 -4.37
CA TRP A 11 -0.14 -6.43 -4.31
C TRP A 11 -0.93 -5.64 -3.27
N THR A 12 -0.31 -4.58 -2.76
CA THR A 12 -0.96 -3.63 -1.87
C THR A 12 -0.35 -2.25 -2.09
N ARG A 13 -0.96 -1.21 -1.52
CA ARG A 13 -0.45 0.16 -1.60
C ARG A 13 0.32 0.53 -0.33
N PRO A 14 1.33 1.39 -0.42
CA PRO A 14 1.88 2.01 0.77
C PRO A 14 0.80 2.84 1.47
N VAL A 15 0.86 2.86 2.81
CA VAL A 15 0.09 3.75 3.67
C VAL A 15 1.09 4.57 4.50
N PRO A 16 1.73 5.62 3.92
CA PRO A 16 2.78 6.37 4.60
C PRO A 16 2.35 6.98 5.93
N ARG A 17 1.09 7.42 6.03
CA ARG A 17 0.51 7.96 7.27
C ARG A 17 0.43 6.95 8.42
N ALA A 18 0.44 5.65 8.10
CA ALA A 18 0.48 4.55 9.05
C ALA A 18 1.88 3.93 9.17
N GLY A 19 2.92 4.55 8.57
CA GLY A 19 4.28 4.03 8.55
C GLY A 19 4.52 2.84 7.60
N PHE A 20 3.50 2.40 6.85
CA PHE A 20 3.61 1.30 5.91
C PHE A 20 4.14 1.81 4.56
N VAL A 21 5.47 1.88 4.42
CA VAL A 21 6.15 2.41 3.22
C VAL A 21 7.10 1.41 2.56
N SER A 22 7.28 0.26 3.19
CA SER A 22 8.11 -0.83 2.70
C SER A 22 7.48 -2.15 3.13
N MET A 23 7.80 -3.22 2.41
CA MET A 23 7.29 -4.56 2.65
C MET A 23 8.39 -5.58 2.35
N SER A 24 8.38 -6.69 3.08
CA SER A 24 9.27 -7.81 2.81
C SER A 24 9.04 -8.37 1.40
N ALA A 25 10.11 -8.85 0.76
CA ALA A 25 10.01 -9.63 -0.48
C ALA A 25 9.53 -11.06 -0.22
N ASP A 26 9.71 -11.57 1.01
CA ASP A 26 9.14 -12.84 1.46
C ASP A 26 7.62 -12.69 1.64
N VAL A 27 6.85 -13.50 0.92
CA VAL A 27 5.39 -13.45 0.89
C VAL A 27 4.75 -13.77 2.24
N ASP A 28 5.31 -14.69 3.01
CA ASP A 28 4.77 -15.08 4.31
C ASP A 28 5.04 -13.99 5.36
N VAL A 29 6.21 -13.34 5.30
CA VAL A 29 6.50 -12.15 6.11
C VAL A 29 5.63 -10.96 5.68
N ALA A 30 5.46 -10.73 4.37
CA ALA A 30 4.62 -9.67 3.82
C ALA A 30 3.15 -9.83 4.24
N ALA A 31 2.64 -11.06 4.31
CA ALA A 31 1.32 -11.37 4.84
C ALA A 31 1.19 -11.05 6.34
N GLY A 32 2.28 -11.08 7.11
CA GLY A 32 2.30 -10.55 8.48
C GLY A 32 2.25 -9.02 8.56
N GLN A 33 2.69 -8.33 7.51
CA GLN A 33 2.76 -6.86 7.43
C GLN A 33 1.50 -6.22 6.83
N SER A 34 0.80 -6.93 5.93
CA SER A 34 -0.39 -6.42 5.23
C SER A 34 -1.51 -7.44 5.20
N LEU A 35 -2.65 -7.08 5.80
CA LEU A 35 -3.85 -7.91 5.78
C LEU A 35 -4.38 -8.12 4.36
N THR A 36 -4.19 -7.15 3.45
CA THR A 36 -4.55 -7.29 2.03
C THR A 36 -3.69 -8.33 1.32
N ILE A 37 -2.37 -8.37 1.58
CA ILE A 37 -1.47 -9.39 1.01
C ILE A 37 -1.83 -10.76 1.57
N ARG A 38 -2.04 -10.84 2.89
CA ARG A 38 -2.46 -12.06 3.56
C ARG A 38 -3.73 -12.65 2.95
N TYR A 39 -4.74 -11.80 2.76
CA TYR A 39 -5.99 -12.20 2.12
C TYR A 39 -5.77 -12.78 0.72
N GLN A 40 -5.03 -12.08 -0.15
CA GLN A 40 -4.78 -12.53 -1.51
C GLN A 40 -4.02 -13.87 -1.54
N ARG A 41 -2.99 -14.02 -0.70
CA ARG A 41 -2.22 -15.25 -0.53
C ARG A 41 -3.12 -16.41 -0.08
N ASP A 42 -3.91 -16.21 0.97
CA ASP A 42 -4.74 -17.28 1.54
C ASP A 42 -5.87 -17.68 0.57
N LEU A 43 -6.42 -16.72 -0.18
CA LEU A 43 -7.40 -16.99 -1.25
C LEU A 43 -6.78 -17.82 -2.39
N ALA A 44 -5.60 -17.42 -2.87
CA ALA A 44 -4.89 -18.13 -3.93
C ALA A 44 -4.47 -19.53 -3.49
N ARG A 45 -3.86 -19.68 -2.30
CA ARG A 45 -3.49 -21.00 -1.74
C ARG A 45 -4.73 -21.88 -1.52
N ARG A 46 -5.87 -21.32 -1.12
CA ARG A 46 -7.15 -22.06 -1.06
C ARG A 46 -7.59 -22.53 -2.44
N HIS A 47 -7.53 -21.66 -3.44
CA HIS A 47 -7.88 -22.02 -4.82
C HIS A 47 -7.02 -23.17 -5.35
N VAL A 48 -5.69 -23.08 -5.22
CA VAL A 48 -4.75 -24.12 -5.66
C VAL A 48 -5.03 -25.46 -4.99
N ARG A 49 -5.31 -25.46 -3.67
CA ARG A 49 -5.68 -26.70 -2.96
C ARG A 49 -6.97 -27.33 -3.49
N LEU A 50 -8.00 -26.53 -3.76
CA LEU A 50 -9.27 -27.02 -4.31
C LEU A 50 -9.12 -27.53 -5.74
N ALA A 51 -8.18 -26.98 -6.51
CA ALA A 51 -7.85 -27.42 -7.86
C ALA A 51 -6.88 -28.62 -7.89
N HIS A 52 -6.45 -29.14 -6.73
CA HIS A 52 -5.40 -30.18 -6.62
C HIS A 52 -4.10 -29.82 -7.37
N GLY A 53 -3.77 -28.52 -7.40
CA GLY A 53 -2.57 -27.98 -8.01
C GLY A 53 -1.41 -27.81 -7.03
N SER A 54 -0.29 -27.29 -7.56
CA SER A 54 0.90 -26.94 -6.79
C SER A 54 1.24 -25.47 -6.95
N MET A 55 1.38 -24.75 -5.82
CA MET A 55 1.89 -23.38 -5.81
C MET A 55 3.42 -23.43 -5.91
N ILE A 56 3.98 -23.07 -7.07
CA ILE A 56 5.43 -23.18 -7.33
C ILE A 56 6.20 -21.90 -6.98
N ARG A 57 5.52 -20.76 -6.94
CA ARG A 57 6.13 -19.46 -6.62
C ARG A 57 5.07 -18.45 -6.24
N GLU A 58 5.44 -17.50 -5.38
CA GLU A 58 4.59 -16.40 -4.98
C GLU A 58 5.43 -15.11 -4.92
N ILE A 59 4.83 -13.97 -5.23
CA ILE A 59 5.43 -12.64 -5.03
C ILE A 59 4.44 -11.69 -4.36
N ALA A 60 4.96 -10.79 -3.52
CA ALA A 60 4.20 -9.70 -2.93
C ALA A 60 4.82 -8.35 -3.35
N LEU A 61 3.99 -7.46 -3.87
CA LEU A 61 4.41 -6.18 -4.45
C LEU A 61 3.81 -5.01 -3.66
N LEU A 62 4.65 -4.03 -3.35
CA LEU A 62 4.21 -2.73 -2.88
C LEU A 62 4.08 -1.80 -4.07
N GLU A 63 2.85 -1.58 -4.52
CA GLU A 63 2.57 -0.80 -5.73
C GLU A 63 2.50 0.70 -5.43
N LEU A 64 3.39 1.47 -6.05
CA LEU A 64 3.51 2.92 -5.88
C LEU A 64 2.71 3.73 -6.92
N ALA A 65 2.38 3.12 -8.06
CA ALA A 65 1.80 3.74 -9.24
C ALA A 65 0.65 2.89 -9.81
N PRO A 66 -0.43 2.65 -9.05
CA PRO A 66 -1.46 1.67 -9.40
C PRO A 66 -2.29 2.02 -10.64
N ASP A 67 -2.22 3.28 -11.09
CA ASP A 67 -2.86 3.79 -12.30
C ASP A 67 -2.00 3.64 -13.56
N ARG A 68 -0.78 3.11 -13.44
CA ARG A 68 0.16 2.87 -14.55
C ARG A 68 1.10 1.67 -14.37
N ALA A 69 1.02 0.99 -13.23
CA ALA A 69 2.06 0.12 -12.64
C ALA A 69 3.40 0.82 -12.42
N SER A 70 4.06 0.50 -11.32
CA SER A 70 5.44 0.95 -11.10
C SER A 70 6.38 0.17 -12.02
N PRO A 71 7.37 0.80 -12.67
CA PRO A 71 8.32 0.09 -13.55
C PRO A 71 8.99 -1.10 -12.86
N GLU A 72 9.31 -0.97 -11.58
CA GLU A 72 9.91 -2.02 -10.76
C GLU A 72 8.97 -3.22 -10.59
N ALA A 73 7.66 -2.95 -10.46
CA ALA A 73 6.64 -3.98 -10.31
C ALA A 73 6.41 -4.73 -11.63
N VAL A 74 6.45 -4.02 -12.77
CA VAL A 74 6.41 -4.63 -14.12
C VAL A 74 7.61 -5.55 -14.32
N VAL A 75 8.83 -5.07 -14.09
CA VAL A 75 10.06 -5.88 -14.23
C VAL A 75 10.04 -7.10 -13.31
N ALA A 76 9.51 -6.97 -12.08
CA ALA A 76 9.37 -8.10 -11.17
C ALA A 76 8.41 -9.17 -11.72
N VAL A 77 7.29 -8.75 -12.33
CA VAL A 77 6.34 -9.67 -12.97
C VAL A 77 6.92 -10.30 -14.23
N GLU A 78 7.61 -9.55 -15.09
CA GLU A 78 8.24 -10.09 -16.31
C GLU A 78 9.27 -11.18 -15.96
N ARG A 79 10.16 -10.90 -15.00
CA ARG A 79 11.13 -11.90 -14.50
C ARG A 79 10.45 -13.13 -13.90
N LEU A 80 9.32 -12.93 -13.24
CA LEU A 80 8.53 -14.02 -12.69
C LEU A 80 7.97 -14.92 -13.80
N VAL A 81 7.46 -14.31 -14.89
CA VAL A 81 6.95 -15.02 -16.06
C VAL A 81 8.07 -15.80 -16.74
N GLU A 82 9.23 -15.18 -16.97
CA GLU A 82 10.42 -15.81 -17.58
C GLU A 82 10.94 -17.01 -16.77
N ALA A 83 10.90 -16.93 -15.44
CA ALA A 83 11.40 -17.97 -14.54
C ALA A 83 10.38 -19.09 -14.25
N SER A 84 9.14 -18.97 -14.74
CA SER A 84 8.07 -19.93 -14.48
C SER A 84 7.95 -20.97 -15.59
N ALA A 85 7.41 -22.15 -15.26
CA ALA A 85 7.15 -23.18 -16.26
C ALA A 85 6.20 -22.65 -17.36
N GLY A 86 6.36 -23.15 -18.58
CA GLY A 86 5.59 -22.71 -19.75
C GLY A 86 4.08 -22.92 -19.62
N ASP A 87 3.65 -23.82 -18.75
CA ASP A 87 2.25 -24.17 -18.47
C ASP A 87 1.73 -23.66 -17.11
N ALA A 88 2.54 -22.89 -16.37
CA ALA A 88 2.12 -22.34 -15.07
C ALA A 88 0.99 -21.31 -15.22
N ILE A 89 0.00 -21.36 -14.33
CA ILE A 89 -1.12 -20.42 -14.25
C ILE A 89 -0.80 -19.32 -13.23
N PHE A 90 -0.89 -18.06 -13.66
CA PHE A 90 -0.66 -16.87 -12.83
C PHE A 90 -1.96 -16.44 -12.16
N LEU A 91 -2.00 -16.49 -10.84
CA LEU A 91 -3.12 -16.10 -10.00
C LEU A 91 -2.97 -14.65 -9.52
N THR A 92 -3.98 -13.84 -9.77
CA THR A 92 -4.17 -12.50 -9.18
C THR A 92 -5.55 -12.45 -8.55
N VAL A 93 -5.76 -11.56 -7.57
CA VAL A 93 -7.12 -11.22 -7.12
C VAL A 93 -7.60 -10.00 -7.89
N ASP A 94 -8.80 -10.11 -8.46
CA ASP A 94 -9.43 -8.99 -9.13
C ASP A 94 -10.40 -8.27 -8.19
N PHE A 95 -9.91 -7.19 -7.61
CA PHE A 95 -10.75 -6.33 -6.78
C PHE A 95 -11.80 -5.56 -7.59
N ALA A 96 -11.69 -5.40 -8.90
CA ALA A 96 -12.60 -4.59 -9.73
C ALA A 96 -13.99 -5.21 -9.95
N HIS A 97 -14.19 -6.48 -9.62
CA HIS A 97 -15.51 -7.10 -9.59
C HIS A 97 -16.48 -6.38 -8.63
N GLU A 98 -15.96 -5.55 -7.72
CA GLU A 98 -16.73 -4.66 -6.87
C GLU A 98 -16.60 -3.21 -7.36
N VAL A 99 -17.72 -2.58 -7.69
CA VAL A 99 -17.77 -1.22 -8.25
C VAL A 99 -16.95 -0.24 -7.39
N ASN A 100 -16.04 0.49 -8.03
CA ASN A 100 -15.06 1.45 -7.46
C ASN A 100 -13.80 0.87 -6.81
N TRP A 101 -13.56 -0.43 -6.89
CA TRP A 101 -12.28 -1.01 -6.48
C TRP A 101 -11.34 -1.09 -7.66
N ARG A 102 -10.07 -0.73 -7.45
CA ARG A 102 -9.17 -0.43 -8.56
C ARG A 102 -8.66 -1.74 -9.18
N PRO A 103 -8.95 -2.05 -10.45
CA PRO A 103 -8.25 -3.11 -11.16
C PRO A 103 -6.78 -2.75 -11.27
N HIS A 104 -5.90 -3.74 -11.17
CA HIS A 104 -4.48 -3.53 -11.44
C HIS A 104 -4.10 -3.94 -12.86
N ARG A 105 -4.89 -3.45 -13.83
CA ARG A 105 -4.79 -3.80 -15.27
C ARG A 105 -3.38 -3.69 -15.85
N PHE A 106 -2.55 -2.80 -15.30
CA PHE A 106 -1.18 -2.57 -15.77
C PHE A 106 -0.19 -3.64 -15.29
N LEU A 107 -0.42 -4.27 -14.13
CA LEU A 107 0.36 -5.46 -13.74
C LEU A 107 -0.08 -6.68 -14.54
N TRP A 108 -1.37 -6.76 -14.86
CA TRP A 108 -1.92 -7.85 -15.66
C TRP A 108 -1.47 -7.79 -17.12
N ALA A 109 -1.20 -6.61 -17.66
CA ALA A 109 -0.67 -6.46 -19.01
C ALA A 109 0.72 -7.13 -19.20
N ALA A 110 1.46 -7.36 -18.11
CA ALA A 110 2.74 -8.08 -18.12
C ALA A 110 2.57 -9.61 -18.00
N LEU A 111 1.33 -10.11 -17.89
CA LEU A 111 1.04 -11.54 -17.76
C LEU A 111 0.57 -12.15 -19.09
N PRO A 112 0.88 -13.43 -19.36
CA PRO A 112 0.33 -14.14 -20.51
C PRO A 112 -1.20 -14.27 -20.37
N PRO A 113 -2.01 -13.70 -21.29
CA PRO A 113 -3.47 -13.68 -21.14
C PRO A 113 -4.13 -15.06 -21.09
N ASP A 114 -3.53 -16.04 -21.76
CA ASP A 114 -3.96 -17.44 -21.82
C ASP A 114 -3.61 -18.24 -20.56
N ARG A 115 -2.72 -17.71 -19.71
CA ARG A 115 -2.26 -18.34 -18.47
C ARG A 115 -2.53 -17.48 -17.24
N MET A 116 -3.34 -16.44 -17.37
CA MET A 116 -3.74 -15.59 -16.25
C MET A 116 -5.13 -15.95 -15.77
N GLN A 117 -5.28 -16.10 -14.45
CA GLN A 117 -6.56 -16.30 -13.81
C GLN A 117 -6.75 -15.28 -12.68
N ALA A 118 -7.78 -14.45 -12.86
CA ALA A 118 -8.24 -13.51 -11.85
C ALA A 118 -9.25 -14.19 -10.91
N LEU A 119 -8.91 -14.26 -9.63
CA LEU A 119 -9.79 -14.77 -8.58
C LEU A 119 -10.76 -13.67 -8.14
N PRO A 120 -12.06 -13.99 -7.94
CA PRO A 120 -13.00 -13.06 -7.35
C PRO A 120 -12.62 -12.76 -5.90
N PRO A 121 -12.91 -11.56 -5.37
CA PRO A 121 -12.56 -11.17 -4.02
C PRO A 121 -13.56 -11.75 -3.01
N ASP A 122 -13.68 -13.08 -2.97
CA ASP A 122 -14.61 -13.78 -2.08
C ASP A 122 -14.17 -13.66 -0.61
N PRO A 123 -15.11 -13.52 0.34
CA PRO A 123 -14.80 -13.58 1.76
C PRO A 123 -14.20 -14.94 2.17
N ILE A 124 -13.17 -14.90 3.00
CA ILE A 124 -12.52 -16.10 3.56
C ILE A 124 -12.25 -15.92 5.05
N PRO A 125 -12.15 -17.00 5.84
CA PRO A 125 -11.63 -16.90 7.18
C PRO A 125 -10.12 -16.61 7.18
N ILE A 126 -9.68 -15.65 7.99
CA ILE A 126 -8.27 -15.38 8.31
C ILE A 126 -8.15 -15.40 9.83
N ASP A 127 -7.28 -16.26 10.38
CA ASP A 127 -7.17 -16.50 11.84
C ASP A 127 -8.51 -16.82 12.52
N GLY A 128 -9.34 -17.62 11.85
CA GLY A 128 -10.67 -18.00 12.35
C GLY A 128 -11.70 -16.86 12.38
N ARG A 129 -11.36 -15.67 11.88
CA ARG A 129 -12.28 -14.54 11.75
C ARG A 129 -12.69 -14.34 10.29
N PRO A 130 -13.96 -14.02 10.01
CA PRO A 130 -14.37 -13.71 8.65
C PRO A 130 -13.67 -12.44 8.17
N PHE A 131 -12.99 -12.53 7.04
CA PHE A 131 -12.46 -11.38 6.32
C PHE A 131 -13.31 -11.16 5.06
N ASP A 132 -13.99 -10.02 5.01
CA ASP A 132 -14.68 -9.55 3.83
C ASP A 132 -13.89 -8.37 3.23
N PRO A 133 -13.28 -8.52 2.04
CA PRO A 133 -12.56 -7.43 1.39
C PRO A 133 -13.47 -6.20 1.18
N ARG A 134 -14.80 -6.38 1.07
CA ARG A 134 -15.73 -5.26 0.90
C ARG A 134 -15.78 -4.35 2.09
N LEU A 135 -15.93 -4.95 3.27
CA LEU A 135 -15.93 -4.20 4.51
C LEU A 135 -14.54 -3.59 4.76
N HIS A 136 -13.47 -4.34 4.48
CA HIS A 136 -12.11 -3.87 4.64
C HIS A 136 -11.80 -2.61 3.82
N PHE A 137 -12.08 -2.62 2.51
CA PHE A 137 -11.76 -1.47 1.66
C PHE A 137 -12.70 -0.29 1.87
N ARG A 138 -13.98 -0.52 2.23
CA ARG A 138 -14.89 0.57 2.63
C ARG A 138 -14.40 1.27 3.90
N ALA A 139 -13.95 0.51 4.90
CA ALA A 139 -13.38 1.09 6.12
C ALA A 139 -12.14 1.95 5.80
N TRP A 140 -11.24 1.46 4.95
CA TRP A 140 -10.09 2.23 4.48
C TRP A 140 -10.48 3.48 3.70
N GLN A 141 -11.51 3.41 2.85
CA GLN A 141 -11.99 4.57 2.10
C GLN A 141 -12.56 5.64 3.05
N ALA A 142 -13.34 5.24 4.05
CA ALA A 142 -13.85 6.15 5.07
C ALA A 142 -12.72 6.80 5.88
N ASP A 143 -11.73 6.02 6.30
CA ASP A 143 -10.55 6.51 7.03
C ASP A 143 -9.69 7.46 6.18
N ASP A 144 -9.50 7.19 4.89
CA ASP A 144 -8.81 8.09 3.96
C ASP A 144 -9.58 9.40 3.73
N GLN A 145 -10.92 9.34 3.63
CA GLN A 145 -11.76 10.54 3.55
C GLN A 145 -11.69 11.38 4.83
N ALA A 146 -11.83 10.75 6.00
CA ALA A 146 -11.72 11.41 7.29
C ALA A 146 -10.34 12.06 7.47
N HIS A 147 -9.27 11.35 7.09
CA HIS A 147 -7.91 11.87 7.11
C HIS A 147 -7.76 13.11 6.23
N ARG A 148 -8.28 13.09 4.99
CA ARG A 148 -8.24 14.26 4.10
C ARG A 148 -9.03 15.45 4.64
N ALA A 149 -10.19 15.20 5.23
CA ALA A 149 -11.01 16.24 5.85
C ALA A 149 -10.32 16.88 7.05
N GLY A 150 -9.56 16.11 7.84
CA GLY A 150 -8.83 16.59 9.02
C GLY A 150 -7.57 17.44 8.73
N LYS A 151 -7.31 17.81 7.48
CA LYS A 151 -6.11 18.56 7.09
C LYS A 151 -6.03 19.94 7.75
N GLU A 152 -7.13 20.66 7.81
CA GLU A 152 -7.17 21.99 8.43
C GLU A 152 -7.05 21.89 9.96
N ASP A 153 -7.71 20.93 10.59
CA ASP A 153 -7.57 20.67 12.03
C ASP A 153 -6.14 20.26 12.41
N HIS A 154 -5.50 19.45 11.57
CA HIS A 154 -4.08 19.13 11.73
C HIS A 154 -3.21 20.39 11.64
N ARG A 155 -3.47 21.25 10.64
CA ARG A 155 -2.75 22.53 10.50
C ARG A 155 -2.90 23.39 11.74
N ALA A 156 -4.12 23.56 12.24
CA ALA A 156 -4.39 24.34 13.45
C ALA A 156 -3.63 23.81 14.66
N ARG A 157 -3.61 22.49 14.87
CA ARG A 157 -2.85 21.85 15.97
C ARG A 157 -1.35 22.09 15.88
N VAL A 158 -0.76 22.01 14.68
CA VAL A 158 0.68 22.28 14.48
C VAL A 158 0.99 23.74 14.80
N ILE A 159 0.19 24.68 14.29
CA ILE A 159 0.38 26.11 14.57
C ILE A 159 0.23 26.41 16.08
N ALA A 160 -0.76 25.82 16.74
CA ALA A 160 -0.94 25.96 18.19
C ALA A 160 0.25 25.41 18.98
N ALA A 161 0.77 24.23 18.61
CA ALA A 161 1.95 23.66 19.26
C ALA A 161 3.19 24.55 19.11
N LEU A 162 3.39 25.14 17.93
CA LEU A 162 4.49 26.08 17.69
C LEU A 162 4.35 27.38 18.48
N ALA A 163 3.13 27.83 18.79
CA ALA A 163 2.90 29.03 19.59
C ALA A 163 3.39 28.86 21.04
N HIS A 164 3.46 27.64 21.56
CA HIS A 164 4.02 27.32 22.88
C HIS A 164 5.55 27.27 22.90
N GLN A 165 6.21 27.32 21.74
CA GLN A 165 7.67 27.38 21.62
C GLN A 165 8.07 28.41 20.53
N PRO A 166 7.83 29.71 20.79
CA PRO A 166 8.04 30.77 19.80
C PRO A 166 9.53 31.05 19.55
N ASP A 167 10.42 30.59 20.41
CA ASP A 167 11.86 30.81 20.29
C ASP A 167 12.57 29.54 19.79
N GLY A 168 13.73 29.71 19.16
CA GLY A 168 14.53 28.62 18.62
C GLY A 168 14.49 28.52 17.09
N SER A 169 15.52 27.87 16.57
CA SER A 169 15.69 27.55 15.16
C SER A 169 14.57 26.63 14.64
N TRP A 170 14.39 26.61 13.32
CA TRP A 170 13.45 25.68 12.69
C TRP A 170 13.76 24.20 13.00
N ALA A 171 15.03 23.86 13.23
CA ALA A 171 15.42 22.51 13.61
C ALA A 171 14.92 22.14 15.02
N GLU A 172 15.07 23.05 16.00
CA GLU A 172 14.62 22.83 17.38
C GLU A 172 13.10 22.71 17.45
N ARG A 173 12.37 23.57 16.71
CA ARG A 173 10.91 23.48 16.62
C ARG A 173 10.45 22.18 15.95
N ALA A 174 11.18 21.70 14.94
CA ALA A 174 10.89 20.42 14.31
C ALA A 174 11.09 19.24 15.27
N GLU A 175 12.18 19.25 16.05
CA GLU A 175 12.42 18.24 17.09
C GLU A 175 11.34 18.26 18.17
N HIS A 176 10.88 19.45 18.60
CA HIS A 176 9.77 19.57 19.54
C HIS A 176 8.49 18.90 19.01
N LEU A 177 8.06 19.23 17.78
CA LEU A 177 6.88 18.60 17.17
C LEU A 177 7.05 17.08 17.03
N ASN A 178 8.24 16.62 16.64
CA ASN A 178 8.55 15.19 16.56
C ASN A 178 8.50 14.51 17.94
N GLY A 179 8.97 15.18 18.99
CA GLY A 179 8.92 14.72 20.38
C GLY A 179 7.48 14.59 20.90
N LEU A 180 6.60 15.51 20.49
CA LEU A 180 5.15 15.43 20.74
C LEU A 180 4.43 14.37 19.90
N ARG A 181 5.14 13.66 19.01
CA ARG A 181 4.59 12.77 17.99
C ARG A 181 3.58 13.47 17.06
N LEU A 182 3.66 14.79 16.95
CA LEU A 182 2.86 15.58 16.01
C LEU A 182 3.59 15.67 14.67
N LEU A 183 3.57 14.56 13.92
CA LEU A 183 4.20 14.42 12.61
C LEU A 183 3.51 15.30 11.55
N THR A 184 4.07 15.39 10.35
CA THR A 184 3.36 16.02 9.22
C THR A 184 2.04 15.30 8.94
N HIS A 185 1.10 15.96 8.25
CA HIS A 185 -0.17 15.34 7.85
C HIS A 185 0.03 14.02 7.09
N GLY A 186 1.11 13.89 6.31
CA GLY A 186 1.47 12.66 5.59
C GLY A 186 2.19 11.60 6.44
N GLY A 187 2.38 11.82 7.74
CA GLY A 187 3.06 10.89 8.66
C GLY A 187 4.60 10.98 8.67
N LYS A 188 5.21 11.90 7.93
CA LYS A 188 6.67 12.12 7.96
C LYS A 188 7.09 12.94 9.16
N ARG A 189 8.31 12.74 9.65
CA ARG A 189 8.95 13.63 10.63
C ARG A 189 9.11 15.05 10.07
N TRP A 190 9.02 16.03 10.95
CA TRP A 190 9.39 17.39 10.64
C TRP A 190 10.91 17.51 10.52
N THR A 191 11.34 18.32 9.57
CA THR A 191 12.69 18.87 9.44
C THR A 191 12.57 20.38 9.47
N GLY A 192 13.65 21.10 9.79
CA GLY A 192 13.60 22.56 9.80
C GLY A 192 13.10 23.16 8.48
N ASP A 193 13.53 22.59 7.35
CA ASP A 193 13.11 23.08 6.03
C ASP A 193 11.64 22.80 5.71
N ASN A 194 11.14 21.57 5.96
CA ASN A 194 9.75 21.25 5.65
C ASN A 194 8.77 21.97 6.60
N LEU A 195 9.18 22.23 7.84
CA LEU A 195 8.41 22.99 8.81
C LEU A 195 8.33 24.47 8.42
N ARG A 196 9.45 25.07 8.03
CA ARG A 196 9.49 26.46 7.54
C ARG A 196 8.57 26.65 6.34
N LYS A 197 8.62 25.74 5.36
CA LYS A 197 7.73 25.77 4.18
C LYS A 197 6.26 25.63 4.56
N PHE A 198 5.96 24.72 5.48
CA PHE A 198 4.61 24.53 5.99
C PHE A 198 4.06 25.80 6.65
N VAL A 199 4.84 26.43 7.55
CA VAL A 199 4.43 27.67 8.23
C VAL A 199 4.26 28.81 7.23
N GLY A 200 5.20 29.00 6.30
CA GLY A 200 5.09 30.03 5.26
C GLY A 200 3.79 29.89 4.43
N ALA A 201 3.47 28.67 4.01
CA ALA A 201 2.22 28.38 3.30
C ALA A 201 0.97 28.58 4.18
N ALA A 202 1.04 28.28 5.47
CA ALA A 202 -0.08 28.43 6.40
C ALA A 202 -0.36 29.90 6.77
N THR A 203 0.67 30.75 6.79
CA THR A 203 0.54 32.18 7.14
C THR A 203 0.44 33.10 5.92
N GLY A 204 0.37 32.55 4.70
CA GLY A 204 0.30 33.34 3.46
C GLY A 204 1.57 34.16 3.15
N ARG A 205 2.71 33.86 3.78
CA ARG A 205 3.99 34.52 3.48
C ARG A 205 4.71 33.72 2.40
N ALA A 206 4.96 34.35 1.25
CA ALA A 206 5.80 33.77 0.20
C ALA A 206 7.13 33.29 0.81
N PRO A 207 7.66 32.13 0.39
CA PRO A 207 8.92 31.63 0.92
C PRO A 207 10.03 32.62 0.58
N SER A 208 10.60 33.25 1.60
CA SER A 208 11.84 34.01 1.46
C SER A 208 12.96 33.06 1.06
N THR A 209 13.45 33.24 -0.16
CA THR A 209 14.72 32.68 -0.63
C THR A 209 15.86 33.43 0.05
N SER A 210 16.64 32.69 0.82
CA SER A 210 17.95 33.08 1.36
C SER A 210 18.71 31.76 1.51
N GLY A 211 19.85 31.51 0.89
CA GLY A 211 20.65 32.31 -0.05
C GLY A 211 21.31 31.43 -1.10
#